data_AF-A0A7W2SEQ5-F1
#
_entry.id   AF-A0A7W2SEQ5-F1
#
_cell.length_a   1.000
_cell.length_b   1.000
_cell.length_c   1.000
_cell.angle_alpha   90.00
_cell.angle_beta   90.00
_cell.angle_gamma   90.00
#
_symmetry.space_group_name_H-M   'P 1'
#
loop_
_entity.id
_entity.type
_entity.pdbx_description
1 polymer ?
#
loop_
_entity_poly.entity_id
_entity_poly.type
_entity_poly.pdbx_seq_one_letter_code
_entity_poly.pdbx_strand_id
1 'polypeptide(L)'
;MTIKNAGTVIVDKPRLKILYQDEYLVAVDKPPGLFVHRSFMDKDEIYFALQLIRDQIGQYVYPLHRLDRPTSGVLLFALTQDVARLMGQAFSDRKIKKTYFALTRGHLLNEGVIDHPLKEKLDDLGDKNVSRDKEAQSAETFYKSVAIVSLPVPLGKYTSVRYSLIKCQPHTGRRHQIRRHLAHLRYPIIGDINYGDNKQNPFFGEHFGFKRLMLIAKKVEFIHPVTGLEILIEAEFDEQWQQIFNVFKW
;
A
#
# COMPACT_ATOMS: atom_id res chain seq x y z
N MET A 1 15.44 2.95 -8.53
CA MET A 1 16.40 3.99 -8.95
C MET A 1 17.36 4.20 -7.79
N THR A 2 18.61 3.77 -7.91
CA THR A 2 19.63 3.92 -6.87
C THR A 2 20.51 5.08 -7.29
N ILE A 3 20.48 6.20 -6.57
CA ILE A 3 21.36 7.33 -6.84
C ILE A 3 22.31 7.45 -5.65
N LYS A 4 23.59 7.14 -5.90
CA LYS A 4 24.70 7.48 -5.01
C LYS A 4 25.12 8.92 -5.34
N ASN A 5 25.23 9.76 -4.31
CA ASN A 5 25.57 11.17 -4.41
C ASN A 5 27.06 11.40 -4.68
N ALA A 6 27.35 12.21 -5.70
CA ALA A 6 28.49 13.13 -5.74
C ALA A 6 28.19 14.20 -6.81
N GLY A 7 28.18 15.48 -6.40
CA GLY A 7 27.90 16.63 -7.28
C GLY A 7 26.43 17.02 -7.28
N THR A 8 26.17 18.33 -7.24
CA THR A 8 24.86 18.98 -7.18
C THR A 8 23.97 18.56 -8.35
N VAL A 9 23.27 17.43 -8.21
CA VAL A 9 22.18 17.07 -9.11
C VAL A 9 20.97 17.83 -8.61
N ILE A 10 20.55 18.86 -9.35
CA ILE A 10 19.16 19.30 -9.30
C ILE A 10 18.37 18.11 -9.86
N VAL A 11 18.03 17.16 -8.98
CA VAL A 11 17.13 16.07 -9.34
C VAL A 11 15.80 16.76 -9.56
N ASP A 12 15.35 16.82 -10.81
CA ASP A 12 14.03 17.34 -11.11
C ASP A 12 13.03 16.71 -10.15
N LYS A 13 12.30 17.58 -9.46
CA LYS A 13 11.42 17.15 -8.38
C LYS A 13 10.42 16.14 -8.95
N PRO A 14 10.32 14.92 -8.39
CA PRO A 14 9.44 13.90 -8.96
C PRO A 14 7.99 14.38 -8.91
N ARG A 15 7.29 14.26 -10.04
CA ARG A 15 5.86 14.60 -10.15
C ARG A 15 5.02 13.37 -9.86
N LEU A 16 3.91 13.58 -9.15
CA LEU A 16 2.95 12.52 -8.88
C LEU A 16 1.83 12.58 -9.92
N LYS A 17 1.41 11.41 -10.43
CA LYS A 17 0.22 11.31 -11.28
C LYS A 17 -1.00 11.64 -10.43
N ILE A 18 -1.70 12.70 -10.79
CA ILE A 18 -2.99 13.06 -10.18
C ILE A 18 -4.06 12.17 -10.81
N LEU A 19 -4.79 11.44 -9.98
CA LEU A 19 -5.87 10.55 -10.39
C LEU A 19 -7.23 11.25 -10.34
N TYR A 20 -7.35 12.23 -9.44
CA TYR A 20 -8.56 13.00 -9.23
C TYR A 20 -8.19 14.34 -8.58
N GLN A 21 -8.85 15.41 -8.99
CA GLN A 21 -8.74 16.71 -8.34
C GLN A 21 -10.02 17.52 -8.58
N ASP A 22 -10.54 18.09 -7.51
CA ASP A 22 -11.59 19.12 -7.55
C ASP A 22 -11.23 20.26 -6.59
N GLU A 23 -12.21 21.06 -6.18
CA GLU A 23 -12.03 22.18 -5.24
C GLU A 23 -11.67 21.72 -3.81
N TYR A 24 -12.00 20.49 -3.44
CA TYR A 24 -11.99 20.01 -2.05
C TYR A 24 -10.98 18.89 -1.80
N LEU A 25 -10.67 18.09 -2.81
CA LEU A 25 -9.93 16.86 -2.71
C LEU A 25 -8.91 16.73 -3.85
N VAL A 26 -7.81 16.05 -3.56
CA VAL A 26 -6.86 15.58 -4.56
C VAL A 26 -6.45 14.14 -4.24
N ALA A 27 -6.42 13.29 -5.26
CA ALA A 27 -5.93 11.93 -5.18
C ALA A 27 -4.76 11.73 -6.12
N VAL A 28 -3.75 11.00 -5.65
CA VAL A 28 -2.55 10.70 -6.44
C VAL A 28 -2.31 9.20 -6.51
N ASP A 29 -1.63 8.78 -7.56
CA ASP A 29 -1.01 7.46 -7.63
C ASP A 29 0.33 7.51 -6.91
N LYS A 30 0.38 7.01 -5.68
CA LYS A 30 1.62 6.97 -4.90
C LYS A 30 2.51 5.85 -5.45
N PRO A 31 3.74 6.13 -5.92
CA PRO A 31 4.65 5.06 -6.30
C PRO A 31 5.12 4.26 -5.07
N PRO A 32 5.54 2.99 -5.23
CA PRO A 32 6.19 2.25 -4.16
C PRO A 32 7.49 2.95 -3.74
N GLY A 33 7.85 2.86 -2.47
CA GLY A 33 9.10 3.44 -1.95
C GLY A 33 8.98 4.88 -1.46
N LEU A 34 7.92 5.61 -1.84
CA LEU A 34 7.67 6.98 -1.39
C LEU A 34 6.92 7.03 -0.05
N PHE A 35 7.40 7.82 0.89
CA PHE A 35 6.68 8.11 2.14
C PHE A 35 5.52 9.10 1.94
N VAL A 36 4.49 9.01 2.78
CA VAL A 36 3.37 9.98 2.78
C VAL A 36 3.78 11.31 3.41
N HIS A 37 4.37 11.27 4.60
CA HIS A 37 4.84 12.41 5.37
C HIS A 37 6.24 12.13 5.93
N ARG A 38 6.93 13.18 6.40
CA ARG A 38 8.24 13.06 7.06
C ARG A 38 8.16 12.07 8.22
N SER A 39 8.97 11.02 8.15
CA SER A 39 9.22 10.13 9.27
C SER A 39 10.61 10.45 9.83
N PHE A 40 10.75 10.49 11.15
CA PHE A 40 12.03 10.70 11.82
C PHE A 40 13.07 9.58 11.54
N MET A 41 12.63 8.47 10.93
CA MET A 41 13.45 7.29 10.67
C MET A 41 14.40 7.44 9.47
N ASP A 42 14.14 8.35 8.53
CA ASP A 42 14.94 8.47 7.30
C ASP A 42 15.36 9.93 7.05
N LYS A 43 16.51 10.31 7.62
CA LYS A 43 17.10 11.66 7.48
C LYS A 43 17.56 11.97 6.05
N ASP A 44 17.81 10.94 5.24
CA ASP A 44 18.30 11.06 3.87
C ASP A 44 17.16 11.20 2.84
N GLU A 45 15.91 11.04 3.24
CA GLU A 45 14.77 11.13 2.33
C GLU A 45 14.33 12.59 2.10
N ILE A 46 14.42 13.04 0.85
CA ILE A 46 14.19 14.44 0.49
C ILE A 46 12.74 14.70 0.07
N TYR A 47 12.03 13.67 -0.42
CA TYR A 47 10.70 13.80 -1.00
C TYR A 47 9.64 12.94 -0.30
N PHE A 48 8.49 13.56 -0.04
CA PHE A 48 7.33 12.96 0.61
C PHE A 48 6.09 13.28 -0.21
N ALA A 49 5.13 12.36 -0.32
CA ALA A 49 3.95 12.55 -1.15
C ALA A 49 3.21 13.86 -0.84
N LEU A 50 3.07 14.20 0.45
CA LEU A 50 2.48 15.47 0.90
C LEU A 50 3.22 16.69 0.33
N GLN A 51 4.55 16.71 0.40
CA GLN A 51 5.35 17.83 -0.12
C GLN A 51 5.39 17.86 -1.65
N LEU A 52 5.41 16.69 -2.29
CA LEU A 52 5.36 16.59 -3.75
C LEU A 52 4.06 17.17 -4.27
N ILE A 53 2.91 16.70 -3.74
CA ILE A 53 1.61 17.17 -4.23
C ILE A 53 1.37 18.63 -3.89
N ARG A 54 1.67 19.07 -2.64
CA ARG A 54 1.54 20.47 -2.21
C ARG A 54 2.20 21.44 -3.18
N ASP A 55 3.48 21.20 -3.50
CA ASP A 55 4.18 22.13 -4.39
C ASP A 55 3.77 21.93 -5.86
N GLN A 56 3.29 20.74 -6.26
CA GLN A 56 2.78 20.49 -7.62
C GLN A 56 1.46 21.22 -7.91
N ILE A 57 0.57 21.36 -6.91
CA ILE A 57 -0.71 22.07 -7.05
C ILE A 57 -0.69 23.49 -6.48
N GLY A 58 0.41 23.91 -5.86
CA GLY A 58 0.60 25.28 -5.35
C GLY A 58 -0.26 25.63 -4.12
N GLN A 59 -0.80 24.65 -3.41
CA GLN A 59 -1.66 24.86 -2.23
C GLN A 59 -1.41 23.81 -1.15
N TYR A 60 -1.73 24.15 0.10
CA TYR A 60 -1.61 23.22 1.23
C TYR A 60 -2.54 22.01 1.06
N VAL A 61 -2.11 20.86 1.56
CA VAL A 61 -2.91 19.63 1.53
C VAL A 61 -2.90 18.94 2.89
N TYR A 62 -4.02 18.29 3.21
CA TYR A 62 -4.20 17.52 4.44
C TYR A 62 -4.27 16.02 4.10
N PRO A 63 -3.34 15.18 4.58
CA PRO A 63 -3.39 13.75 4.28
C PRO A 63 -4.59 13.10 4.98
N LEU A 64 -5.42 12.38 4.22
CA LEU A 64 -6.64 11.77 4.76
C LEU A 64 -6.42 10.36 5.30
N HIS A 65 -5.42 9.67 4.76
CA HIS A 65 -4.97 8.37 5.24
C HIS A 65 -3.50 8.16 4.88
N ARG A 66 -2.95 7.01 5.27
CA ARG A 66 -1.58 6.61 4.94
C ARG A 66 -1.55 5.31 4.14
N LEU A 67 -0.53 5.19 3.31
CA LEU A 67 -0.06 3.93 2.75
C LEU A 67 1.34 3.67 3.30
N ASP A 68 1.70 2.40 3.49
CA ASP A 68 3.08 2.05 3.85
C ASP A 68 4.03 2.54 2.75
N ARG A 69 5.26 2.89 3.12
CA ARG A 69 6.31 3.31 2.16
C ARG A 69 6.35 2.42 0.90
N PRO A 70 6.45 1.08 1.00
CA PRO A 70 6.54 0.23 -0.19
C PRO A 70 5.21 -0.05 -0.89
N THR A 71 4.06 0.32 -0.31
CA THR A 71 2.74 0.13 -0.96
C THR A 71 2.51 1.20 -2.01
N SER A 72 1.96 0.85 -3.17
CA SER A 72 1.59 1.81 -4.22
C SER A 72 0.09 2.08 -4.29
N GLY A 73 -0.34 3.02 -5.13
CA GLY A 73 -1.74 3.24 -5.49
C GLY A 73 -2.36 4.49 -4.86
N VAL A 74 -3.69 4.50 -4.80
CA VAL A 74 -4.51 5.69 -4.47
C VAL A 74 -4.17 6.23 -3.08
N LEU A 75 -3.74 7.47 -3.03
CA LEU A 75 -3.54 8.24 -1.80
C LEU A 75 -4.34 9.55 -1.88
N LEU A 76 -5.21 9.77 -0.90
CA LEU A 76 -6.12 10.91 -0.84
C LEU A 76 -5.63 12.00 0.10
N PHE A 77 -5.85 13.25 -0.33
CA PHE A 77 -5.67 14.46 0.46
C PHE A 77 -6.90 15.36 0.34
N ALA A 78 -7.19 16.12 1.40
CA ALA A 78 -8.11 17.25 1.35
C ALA A 78 -7.35 18.56 1.10
N LEU A 79 -8.03 19.50 0.47
CA LEU A 79 -7.51 20.84 0.16
C LEU A 79 -7.91 21.87 1.23
N THR A 80 -8.85 21.54 2.11
CA THR A 80 -9.26 22.37 3.24
C THR A 80 -9.30 21.57 4.55
N GLN A 81 -9.16 22.27 5.67
CA GLN A 81 -9.21 21.66 7.01
C GLN A 81 -10.60 21.07 7.32
N ASP A 82 -11.67 21.73 6.89
CA ASP A 82 -13.04 21.23 7.10
C ASP A 82 -13.31 19.93 6.36
N VAL A 83 -12.88 19.84 5.10
CA VAL A 83 -12.99 18.60 4.31
C VAL A 83 -12.11 17.52 4.92
N ALA A 84 -10.93 17.88 5.44
CA ALA A 84 -10.07 16.92 6.16
C ALA A 84 -10.77 16.33 7.39
N ARG A 85 -11.48 17.14 8.17
CA ARG A 85 -12.27 16.71 9.33
C ARG A 85 -13.43 15.79 8.92
N LEU A 86 -14.21 16.18 7.91
CA LEU A 86 -15.34 15.39 7.41
C LEU A 86 -14.88 14.02 6.87
N MET A 87 -13.82 14.00 6.06
CA MET A 87 -13.25 12.77 5.54
C MET A 87 -12.61 11.91 6.64
N GLY A 88 -11.95 12.53 7.62
CA GLY A 88 -11.43 11.83 8.80
C GLY A 88 -12.52 11.10 9.58
N GLN A 89 -13.71 11.72 9.71
CA GLN A 89 -14.88 11.05 10.28
C GLN A 89 -15.36 9.90 9.37
N ALA A 90 -15.42 10.09 8.05
CA ALA A 90 -15.82 9.02 7.12
C ALA A 90 -14.88 7.80 7.16
N PHE A 91 -13.56 8.01 7.32
CA PHE A 91 -12.60 6.93 7.57
C PHE A 91 -12.87 6.22 8.90
N SER A 92 -13.14 6.98 9.96
CA SER A 92 -13.40 6.45 11.30
C SER A 92 -14.70 5.64 11.37
N ASP A 93 -15.75 6.13 10.70
CA ASP A 93 -17.05 5.49 10.54
C ASP A 93 -17.03 4.32 9.55
N ARG A 94 -15.88 4.03 8.92
CA ARG A 94 -15.71 2.97 7.91
C ARG A 94 -16.64 3.12 6.69
N LYS A 95 -17.01 4.36 6.37
CA LYS A 95 -17.82 4.71 5.18
C LYS A 95 -17.02 4.70 3.88
N ILE A 96 -15.70 4.57 3.97
CA ILE A 96 -14.79 4.55 2.83
C ILE A 96 -14.41 3.10 2.50
N LYS A 97 -14.80 2.66 1.31
CA LYS A 97 -14.45 1.32 0.81
C LYS A 97 -13.08 1.41 0.13
N LYS A 98 -12.16 0.55 0.55
CA LYS A 98 -10.81 0.45 -0.01
C LYS A 98 -10.63 -0.93 -0.60
N THR A 99 -10.14 -1.00 -1.83
CA THR A 99 -9.81 -2.25 -2.49
C THR A 99 -8.33 -2.27 -2.82
N TYR A 100 -7.66 -3.33 -2.38
CA TYR A 100 -6.26 -3.60 -2.62
C TYR A 100 -6.10 -4.87 -3.45
N PHE A 101 -4.96 -4.98 -4.13
CA PHE A 101 -4.52 -6.22 -4.73
C PHE A 101 -3.14 -6.59 -4.21
N ALA A 102 -2.96 -7.86 -3.87
CA ALA A 102 -1.73 -8.42 -3.35
C ALA A 102 -1.31 -9.64 -4.18
N LEU A 103 -0.05 -9.68 -4.62
CA LEU A 103 0.54 -10.91 -5.14
C LEU A 103 1.15 -11.68 -3.96
N THR A 104 0.67 -12.89 -3.72
CA THR A 104 1.10 -13.71 -2.58
C THR A 104 1.82 -14.98 -3.01
N ARG A 105 2.71 -15.48 -2.14
CA ARG A 105 3.26 -16.83 -2.25
C ARG A 105 2.15 -17.84 -2.01
N GLY A 106 2.09 -18.88 -2.85
CA GLY A 106 1.20 -20.03 -2.70
C GLY A 106 -0.13 -19.85 -3.42
N HIS A 107 -0.97 -20.89 -3.33
CA HIS A 107 -2.35 -20.86 -3.82
C HIS A 107 -3.30 -20.61 -2.66
N LEU A 108 -3.61 -19.35 -2.40
CA LEU A 108 -4.73 -19.02 -1.54
C LEU A 108 -6.00 -19.13 -2.38
N LEU A 109 -6.83 -20.12 -2.06
CA LEU A 109 -8.07 -20.41 -2.79
C LEU A 109 -9.26 -19.72 -2.14
N ASN A 110 -10.33 -19.56 -2.90
CA ASN A 110 -11.63 -19.05 -2.45
C ASN A 110 -11.57 -17.60 -1.93
N GLU A 111 -12.62 -17.21 -1.21
CA GLU A 111 -12.76 -15.95 -0.49
C GLU A 111 -13.06 -16.21 0.98
N GLY A 112 -12.85 -15.20 1.81
CA GLY A 112 -13.13 -15.29 3.24
C GLY A 112 -12.83 -14.01 4.00
N VAL A 113 -13.03 -14.07 5.31
CA VAL A 113 -12.73 -12.97 6.23
C VAL A 113 -11.59 -13.39 7.15
N ILE A 114 -10.57 -12.53 7.25
CA ILE A 114 -9.49 -12.67 8.22
C ILE A 114 -9.84 -11.76 9.40
N ASP A 115 -10.46 -12.34 10.43
CA ASP A 115 -10.67 -11.70 11.72
C ASP A 115 -9.54 -12.13 12.67
N HIS A 116 -8.47 -11.36 12.68
CA HIS A 116 -7.30 -11.64 13.51
C HIS A 116 -6.79 -10.33 14.12
N PRO A 117 -7.01 -10.11 15.44
CA PRO A 117 -6.55 -8.92 16.13
C PRO A 117 -5.05 -8.71 16.00
N LEU A 118 -4.64 -7.45 15.87
CA LEU A 118 -3.26 -7.08 15.66
C LEU A 118 -2.75 -6.25 16.84
N LYS A 119 -1.73 -6.76 17.53
CA LYS A 119 -0.97 -5.95 18.49
C LYS A 119 -0.40 -4.72 17.80
N GLU A 120 -0.51 -3.58 18.47
CA GLU A 120 0.08 -2.33 18.02
C GLU A 120 1.60 -2.51 17.95
N LYS A 121 2.19 -2.19 16.81
CA LYS A 121 3.66 -2.07 16.71
C LYS A 121 3.98 -0.62 17.01
N LEU A 122 4.49 -0.38 18.21
CA LEU A 122 5.01 0.91 18.64
C LEU A 122 6.33 1.18 17.93
N ASP A 123 6.56 2.42 17.53
CA ASP A 123 7.85 2.85 17.02
C ASP A 123 8.78 3.22 18.18
N ASP A 124 9.95 2.59 18.28
CA ASP A 124 10.91 2.77 19.38
C ASP A 124 11.34 4.23 19.63
N LEU A 125 11.15 5.12 18.66
CA LEU A 125 11.50 6.54 18.75
C LEU A 125 10.31 7.51 18.85
N GLY A 126 9.19 7.22 18.18
CA GLY A 126 7.99 8.07 18.20
C GLY A 126 7.06 7.79 19.37
N ASP A 127 7.12 6.55 19.89
CA ASP A 127 6.24 6.03 20.93
C ASP A 127 7.02 5.71 22.21
N LYS A 128 8.17 6.38 22.45
CA LYS A 128 9.03 6.16 23.64
C LYS A 128 8.27 6.18 24.96
N ASN A 129 7.18 6.94 25.03
CA ASN A 129 6.35 7.14 26.21
C ASN A 129 5.03 6.34 26.18
N VAL A 130 4.83 5.48 25.18
CA VAL A 130 3.61 4.68 25.04
C VAL A 130 3.81 3.33 25.71
N SER A 131 2.86 2.93 26.56
CA SER A 131 2.90 1.61 27.21
C SER A 131 3.03 0.51 26.16
N ARG A 132 4.06 -0.35 26.34
CA ARG A 132 4.30 -1.52 25.49
C ARG A 132 3.27 -2.62 25.71
N ASP A 133 2.49 -2.54 26.78
CA ASP A 133 1.46 -3.49 27.14
C ASP A 133 0.07 -2.98 26.72
N LYS A 134 -0.12 -2.87 25.40
CA LYS A 134 -1.44 -2.58 24.82
C LYS A 134 -2.04 -3.85 24.25
N GLU A 135 -3.34 -4.01 24.51
CA GLU A 135 -4.12 -5.11 23.96
C GLU A 135 -4.12 -5.11 22.43
N ALA A 136 -4.32 -6.29 21.85
CA ALA A 136 -4.45 -6.42 20.40
C ALA A 136 -5.71 -5.69 19.91
N GLN A 137 -5.56 -4.87 18.89
CA GLN A 137 -6.69 -4.15 18.31
C GLN A 137 -7.42 -5.05 17.31
N SER A 138 -8.76 -5.09 17.38
CA SER A 138 -9.58 -5.77 16.37
C SER A 138 -9.19 -5.31 14.96
N ALA A 139 -9.03 -6.29 14.08
CA ALA A 139 -8.63 -6.08 12.71
C ALA A 139 -9.26 -7.13 11.80
N GLU A 140 -9.97 -6.65 10.78
CA GLU A 140 -10.73 -7.49 9.85
C GLU A 140 -10.42 -7.13 8.40
N THR A 141 -10.14 -8.15 7.58
CA THR A 141 -9.91 -8.00 6.14
C THR A 141 -10.69 -9.07 5.38
N PHE A 142 -11.58 -8.67 4.48
CA PHE A 142 -12.13 -9.58 3.48
C PHE A 142 -11.09 -9.81 2.38
N TYR A 143 -10.95 -11.05 1.92
CA TYR A 143 -10.09 -11.40 0.79
C TYR A 143 -10.83 -12.27 -0.22
N LYS A 144 -10.43 -12.18 -1.47
CA LYS A 144 -10.91 -13.03 -2.57
C LYS A 144 -9.75 -13.38 -3.50
N SER A 145 -9.59 -14.67 -3.77
CA SER A 145 -8.67 -15.14 -4.81
C SER A 145 -9.19 -14.75 -6.19
N VAL A 146 -8.38 -14.04 -6.96
CA VAL A 146 -8.72 -13.53 -8.30
C VAL A 146 -8.10 -14.41 -9.37
N ALA A 147 -6.84 -14.78 -9.20
CA ALA A 147 -6.12 -15.65 -10.11
C ALA A 147 -5.04 -16.45 -9.36
N ILE A 148 -4.69 -17.61 -9.88
CA ILE A 148 -3.61 -18.46 -9.35
C ILE A 148 -2.73 -18.94 -10.50
N VAL A 149 -1.46 -19.22 -10.22
CA VAL A 149 -0.52 -19.77 -11.21
C VAL A 149 0.47 -20.72 -10.54
N SER A 150 0.94 -21.70 -11.29
CA SER A 150 2.10 -22.52 -10.94
C SER A 150 3.14 -22.39 -12.05
N LEU A 151 4.38 -22.08 -11.69
CA LEU A 151 5.49 -22.07 -12.63
C LEU A 151 6.35 -23.31 -12.38
N PRO A 152 6.77 -24.04 -13.41
CA PRO A 152 7.62 -25.23 -13.29
C PRO A 152 9.08 -24.84 -13.02
N VAL A 153 9.30 -23.96 -12.04
CA VAL A 153 10.63 -23.49 -11.61
C VAL A 153 10.88 -24.03 -10.21
N PRO A 154 11.95 -24.82 -9.99
CA PRO A 154 12.24 -25.38 -8.69
C PRO A 154 12.74 -24.31 -7.71
N LEU A 155 12.32 -24.41 -6.46
CA LEU A 155 12.82 -23.57 -5.37
C LEU A 155 12.92 -24.36 -4.06
N GLY A 156 14.15 -24.53 -3.59
CA GLY A 156 14.43 -25.37 -2.42
C GLY A 156 14.05 -26.82 -2.70
N LYS A 157 13.16 -27.38 -1.86
CA LYS A 157 12.68 -28.76 -2.00
C LYS A 157 11.49 -28.95 -2.95
N TYR A 158 10.97 -27.86 -3.51
CA TYR A 158 9.77 -27.90 -4.36
C TYR A 158 10.16 -27.79 -5.83
N THR A 159 9.49 -28.56 -6.69
CA THR A 159 9.72 -28.58 -8.14
C THR A 159 9.02 -27.45 -8.91
N SER A 160 8.12 -26.72 -8.23
CA SER A 160 7.36 -25.61 -8.80
C SER A 160 7.16 -24.50 -7.76
N VAL A 161 7.09 -23.25 -8.22
CA VAL A 161 6.61 -22.12 -7.41
C VAL A 161 5.15 -21.84 -7.71
N ARG A 162 4.43 -21.31 -6.71
CA ARG A 162 3.00 -21.05 -6.77
C ARG A 162 2.74 -19.62 -6.33
N TYR A 163 1.86 -18.93 -7.03
CA TYR A 163 1.44 -17.57 -6.69
C TYR A 163 -0.07 -17.41 -6.82
N SER A 164 -0.60 -16.41 -6.12
CA SER A 164 -2.00 -16.01 -6.23
C SER A 164 -2.17 -14.50 -6.16
N LEU A 165 -3.06 -13.97 -7.00
CA LEU A 165 -3.52 -12.58 -6.98
C LEU A 165 -4.74 -12.50 -6.07
N ILE A 166 -4.62 -11.74 -4.98
CA ILE A 166 -5.66 -11.64 -3.97
C ILE A 166 -6.20 -10.21 -3.93
N LYS A 167 -7.50 -10.07 -4.12
CA LYS A 167 -8.23 -8.85 -3.82
C LYS A 167 -8.44 -8.79 -2.31
N CYS A 168 -8.07 -7.67 -1.68
CA CYS A 168 -8.22 -7.44 -0.24
C CYS A 168 -9.05 -6.19 0.02
N GLN A 169 -10.00 -6.26 0.94
CA GLN A 169 -10.84 -5.15 1.38
C GLN A 169 -10.77 -5.05 2.91
N PRO A 170 -9.84 -4.23 3.45
CA PRO A 170 -9.67 -4.10 4.88
C PRO A 170 -10.82 -3.24 5.46
N HIS A 171 -11.60 -3.83 6.36
CA HIS A 171 -12.69 -3.15 7.06
C HIS A 171 -12.15 -2.20 8.14
N THR A 172 -11.02 -2.57 8.75
CA THR A 172 -10.24 -1.72 9.66
C THR A 172 -8.99 -1.14 8.99
N GLY A 173 -8.22 -0.31 9.70
CA GLY A 173 -7.04 0.39 9.15
C GLY A 173 -5.77 0.24 10.00
N ARG A 174 -5.47 -0.96 10.51
CA ARG A 174 -4.32 -1.17 11.41
C ARG A 174 -2.99 -1.17 10.64
N ARG A 175 -1.89 -0.84 11.33
CA ARG A 175 -0.54 -0.80 10.73
C ARG A 175 -0.18 -2.14 10.10
N HIS A 176 0.18 -2.11 8.81
CA HIS A 176 0.54 -3.28 8.01
C HIS A 176 -0.55 -4.37 7.98
N GLN A 177 -1.83 -4.03 8.15
CA GLN A 177 -2.90 -5.01 8.38
C GLN A 177 -2.96 -6.12 7.33
N ILE A 178 -3.12 -5.77 6.05
CA ILE A 178 -3.21 -6.76 4.95
C ILE A 178 -1.98 -7.66 4.91
N ARG A 179 -0.79 -7.06 5.05
CA ARG A 179 0.50 -7.76 5.04
C ARG A 179 0.58 -8.80 6.17
N ARG A 180 0.19 -8.41 7.38
CA ARG A 180 0.19 -9.28 8.57
C ARG A 180 -0.88 -10.35 8.49
N HIS A 181 -2.08 -10.02 8.01
CA HIS A 181 -3.20 -10.95 7.83
C HIS A 181 -2.86 -12.04 6.80
N LEU A 182 -2.33 -11.67 5.63
CA LEU A 182 -1.94 -12.65 4.61
C LEU A 182 -0.75 -13.51 5.07
N ALA A 183 0.21 -12.93 5.79
CA ALA A 183 1.28 -13.69 6.42
C ALA A 183 0.77 -14.65 7.51
N HIS A 184 -0.22 -14.24 8.30
CA HIS A 184 -0.89 -15.09 9.30
C HIS A 184 -1.55 -16.32 8.66
N LEU A 185 -2.17 -16.17 7.49
CA LEU A 185 -2.69 -17.29 6.70
C LEU A 185 -1.59 -18.16 6.05
N ARG A 186 -0.31 -17.80 6.19
CA ARG A 186 0.86 -18.42 5.52
C ARG A 186 0.91 -18.19 4.00
N TYR A 187 0.28 -17.11 3.53
CA TYR A 187 0.35 -16.64 2.14
C TYR A 187 0.94 -15.22 2.10
N PRO A 188 2.18 -15.02 2.54
CA PRO A 188 2.76 -13.69 2.62
C PRO A 188 2.88 -13.02 1.25
N ILE A 189 2.81 -11.69 1.23
CA ILE A 189 2.92 -10.88 0.02
C ILE A 189 4.36 -10.95 -0.52
N ILE A 190 4.50 -11.11 -1.83
CA ILE A 190 5.78 -11.11 -2.51
C ILE A 190 6.47 -9.73 -2.35
N GLY A 191 7.75 -9.78 -2.00
CA GLY A 191 8.60 -8.62 -1.77
C GLY A 191 8.33 -7.87 -0.47
N ASP A 192 7.54 -8.45 0.44
CA ASP A 192 7.43 -7.93 1.81
C ASP A 192 8.70 -8.26 2.62
N ILE A 193 9.44 -7.24 3.04
CA ILE A 193 10.69 -7.42 3.79
C ILE A 193 10.43 -7.90 5.23
N ASN A 194 9.30 -7.51 5.82
CA ASN A 194 9.03 -7.72 7.25
C ASN A 194 8.20 -8.98 7.53
N TYR A 195 7.31 -9.33 6.61
CA TYR A 195 6.36 -10.44 6.75
C TYR A 195 6.42 -11.42 5.57
N GLY A 196 7.39 -11.26 4.67
CA GLY A 196 7.57 -12.07 3.48
C GLY A 196 8.30 -13.38 3.74
N ASP A 197 8.60 -14.08 2.64
CA ASP A 197 9.32 -15.34 2.65
C ASP A 197 10.76 -15.14 2.17
N ASN A 198 11.72 -15.56 3.02
CA ASN A 198 13.15 -15.35 2.81
C ASN A 198 13.73 -16.09 1.60
N LYS A 199 13.02 -17.08 1.04
CA LYS A 199 13.45 -17.80 -0.17
C LYS A 199 12.73 -17.28 -1.41
N GLN A 200 11.44 -16.99 -1.31
CA GLN A 200 10.64 -16.48 -2.44
C GLN A 200 11.02 -15.06 -2.81
N ASN A 201 11.30 -14.18 -1.85
CA ASN A 201 11.62 -12.78 -2.16
C ASN A 201 12.92 -12.63 -2.99
N PRO A 202 14.06 -13.27 -2.62
CA PRO A 202 15.25 -13.26 -3.47
C PRO A 202 14.99 -13.89 -4.83
N PHE A 203 14.38 -15.08 -4.86
CA PHE A 203 14.05 -15.79 -6.10
C PHE A 203 13.21 -14.92 -7.04
N PHE A 204 12.14 -14.30 -6.54
CA PHE A 204 11.26 -13.46 -7.34
C PHE A 204 12.02 -12.27 -7.92
N GLY A 205 12.89 -11.64 -7.12
CA GLY A 205 13.72 -10.52 -7.58
C GLY A 205 14.73 -10.92 -8.66
N GLU A 206 15.36 -12.08 -8.52
CA GLU A 206 16.32 -12.61 -9.51
C GLU A 206 15.61 -13.06 -10.80
N HIS A 207 14.45 -13.70 -10.66
CA HIS A 207 13.72 -14.29 -11.79
C HIS A 207 12.94 -13.26 -12.61
N PHE A 208 12.32 -12.26 -11.97
CA PHE A 208 11.51 -11.24 -12.66
C PHE A 208 12.20 -9.88 -12.82
N GLY A 209 13.36 -9.68 -12.16
CA GLY A 209 14.22 -8.51 -12.36
C GLY A 209 13.90 -7.28 -11.51
N PHE A 210 12.99 -7.37 -10.55
CA PHE A 210 12.67 -6.24 -9.66
C PHE A 210 12.30 -6.68 -8.23
N LYS A 211 12.55 -5.80 -7.25
CA LYS A 211 12.34 -6.05 -5.82
C LYS A 211 11.49 -4.94 -5.21
N ARG A 212 10.23 -5.23 -4.91
CA ARG A 212 9.30 -4.34 -4.20
C ARG A 212 8.17 -5.14 -3.55
N LEU A 213 7.45 -4.51 -2.62
CA LEU A 213 6.19 -5.05 -2.14
C LEU A 213 5.15 -5.05 -3.27
N MET A 214 4.62 -6.23 -3.58
CA MET A 214 3.53 -6.41 -4.55
C MET A 214 2.17 -6.24 -3.88
N LEU A 215 1.94 -5.03 -3.37
CA LEU A 215 0.68 -4.58 -2.79
C LEU A 215 0.32 -3.20 -3.37
N ILE A 216 -0.88 -3.09 -3.92
CA ILE A 216 -1.41 -1.84 -4.48
C ILE A 216 -2.76 -1.49 -3.85
N ALA A 217 -2.92 -0.25 -3.41
CA ALA A 217 -4.20 0.38 -3.10
C ALA A 217 -4.91 0.73 -4.42
N LYS A 218 -5.55 -0.27 -5.03
CA LYS A 218 -6.08 -0.16 -6.39
C LYS A 218 -7.21 0.85 -6.51
N LYS A 219 -8.10 0.90 -5.53
CA LYS A 219 -9.36 1.65 -5.62
C LYS A 219 -9.82 2.17 -4.26
N VAL A 220 -10.34 3.39 -4.25
CA VAL A 220 -11.05 3.98 -3.10
C VAL A 220 -12.41 4.51 -3.55
N GLU A 221 -13.45 4.20 -2.77
CA GLU A 221 -14.83 4.60 -3.03
C GLU A 221 -15.44 5.24 -1.79
N PHE A 222 -16.12 6.37 -1.96
CA PHE A 222 -16.72 7.13 -0.87
C PHE A 222 -17.78 8.10 -1.39
N ILE A 223 -18.59 8.65 -0.48
CA ILE A 223 -19.49 9.76 -0.77
C ILE A 223 -18.71 11.07 -0.59
N HIS A 224 -18.66 11.91 -1.62
CA HIS A 224 -18.01 13.20 -1.55
C HIS A 224 -18.62 14.05 -0.42
N PRO A 225 -17.84 14.57 0.54
CA PRO A 225 -18.37 15.17 1.76
C PRO A 225 -19.10 16.51 1.54
N VAL A 226 -18.82 17.21 0.44
CA VAL A 226 -19.48 18.47 0.06
C VAL A 226 -20.64 18.22 -0.93
N THR A 227 -20.36 17.62 -2.09
CA THR A 227 -21.35 17.44 -3.17
C THR A 227 -22.34 16.28 -2.94
N GLY A 228 -22.03 15.33 -2.05
CA GLY A 228 -22.86 14.14 -1.82
C GLY A 228 -22.80 13.09 -2.94
N LEU A 229 -21.98 13.29 -3.97
CA LEU A 229 -21.84 12.36 -5.10
C LEU A 229 -21.01 11.13 -4.72
N GLU A 230 -21.31 9.99 -5.34
CA GLU A 230 -20.46 8.81 -5.28
C GLU A 230 -19.16 9.04 -6.05
N ILE A 231 -18.03 8.88 -5.38
CA ILE A 231 -16.69 9.03 -5.96
C ILE A 231 -16.01 7.67 -5.99
N LEU A 232 -15.45 7.34 -7.15
CA LEU A 232 -14.66 6.15 -7.40
C LEU A 232 -13.33 6.60 -8.02
N ILE A 233 -12.23 6.29 -7.35
CA ILE A 233 -10.89 6.65 -7.81
C ILE A 233 -10.06 5.37 -7.89
N GLU A 234 -9.38 5.19 -9.03
CA GLU A 234 -8.56 4.02 -9.29
C GLU A 234 -7.14 4.38 -9.74
N ALA A 235 -6.16 3.65 -9.20
CA ALA A 235 -4.80 3.63 -9.71
C ALA A 235 -4.65 2.51 -10.74
N GLU A 236 -3.74 2.63 -11.70
CA GLU A 236 -3.47 1.56 -12.65
C GLU A 236 -2.47 0.55 -12.07
N PHE A 237 -2.49 -0.68 -12.58
CA PHE A 237 -1.39 -1.60 -12.34
C PHE A 237 -0.19 -1.12 -13.15
N ASP A 238 0.88 -0.72 -12.44
CA ASP A 238 2.11 -0.24 -13.06
C ASP A 238 2.83 -1.32 -13.88
N GLU A 239 3.89 -0.94 -14.60
CA GLU A 239 4.64 -1.79 -15.52
C GLU A 239 5.10 -3.12 -14.89
N GLN A 240 5.51 -3.10 -13.61
CA GLN A 240 5.98 -4.31 -12.92
C GLN A 240 4.83 -5.27 -12.63
N TRP A 241 3.63 -4.77 -12.33
CA TRP A 241 2.42 -5.60 -12.26
C TRP A 241 2.05 -6.17 -13.63
N GLN A 242 2.05 -5.34 -14.68
CA GLN A 242 1.72 -5.77 -16.04
C GLN A 242 2.68 -6.84 -16.56
N GLN A 243 3.99 -6.70 -16.28
CA GLN A 243 4.98 -7.73 -16.60
C GLN A 243 4.62 -9.07 -15.97
N ILE A 244 4.20 -9.07 -14.70
CA ILE A 244 3.78 -10.29 -14.01
C ILE A 244 2.50 -10.87 -14.59
N PHE A 245 1.50 -10.05 -14.89
CA PHE A 245 0.26 -10.51 -15.51
C PHE A 245 0.53 -11.16 -16.87
N ASN A 246 1.39 -10.56 -17.69
CA ASN A 246 1.82 -11.13 -18.96
C ASN A 246 2.54 -12.47 -18.78
N VAL A 247 3.49 -12.57 -17.85
CA VAL A 247 4.23 -13.83 -17.61
C VAL A 247 3.31 -14.92 -17.04
N PHE A 248 2.36 -14.55 -16.19
CA PHE A 248 1.44 -15.50 -15.55
C PHE A 248 0.21 -15.81 -16.40
N LYS A 249 0.03 -15.11 -17.53
CA LYS A 249 -1.13 -15.19 -18.42
C LYS A 249 -2.44 -14.89 -17.66
N TRP A 250 -2.42 -13.82 -16.88
CA TRP A 250 -3.58 -13.27 -16.17
C TRP A 250 -4.17 -12.06 -16.89
#